data_AF-A0A7W7S929-F1
#
_entry.id   AF-A0A7W7S929-F1
#
_cell.length_a   1.000
_cell.length_b   1.000
_cell.length_c   1.000
_cell.angle_alpha   90.00
_cell.angle_beta   90.00
_cell.angle_gamma   90.00
#
_symmetry.space_group_name_H-M   'P 1'
#
loop_
_entity.id
_entity.type
_entity.pdbx_description
1 polymer ?
#
loop_
_entity_poly.entity_id
_entity_poly.type
_entity_poly.pdbx_seq_one_letter_code
_entity_poly.pdbx_strand_id
1 'polypeptide(L)'
;MPRMLEVSDEVRAEIGDDEADSLLAGAHAPDSYDCTSCRTPGDSSREATSTVLFVADETAVLAFAHSRCIPSQVVPVSEEQLAGAVRSISQSQPPAAALPTPAPAPAAPASGQPSVSSTGQPAVLGITCGLVLCGDTGHAALVIEPTGPVGRPGNTSGQDEFLDLLTEQGFQFVEDVNKAPAPLPGWSVLMAMGQLHAILHPTPAGTNAAWWQAHQPLQVTEAWRSAARQLSAVTMYAAPAGTIGRQPREDLLRQALDRATTRGVLVAASLPLAGT
;
A
#
# COMPACT_ATOMS: atom_id res chain seq x y z
N MET A 1 -8.12 -31.53 4.94
CA MET A 1 -6.70 -31.57 4.54
C MET A 1 -5.92 -30.75 5.55
N PRO A 2 -4.70 -31.14 5.94
CA PRO A 2 -3.91 -30.35 6.90
C PRO A 2 -3.64 -28.95 6.35
N ARG A 3 -3.84 -27.93 7.18
CA ARG A 3 -3.60 -26.52 6.83
C ARG A 3 -2.12 -26.20 6.97
N MET A 4 -1.60 -25.31 6.12
CA MET A 4 -0.20 -24.88 6.17
C MET A 4 -0.07 -23.60 7.00
N LEU A 5 -0.54 -23.63 8.26
CA LEU A 5 -0.50 -22.48 9.15
C LEU A 5 0.79 -22.44 9.97
N GLU A 6 1.35 -21.25 10.11
CA GLU A 6 2.43 -20.94 11.05
C GLU A 6 1.86 -20.12 12.22
N VAL A 7 2.06 -20.63 13.43
CA VAL A 7 1.71 -19.97 14.70
C VAL A 7 2.99 -19.82 15.50
N SER A 8 3.41 -18.59 15.76
CA SER A 8 4.59 -18.30 16.57
C SER A 8 4.33 -18.55 18.06
N ASP A 9 5.40 -18.74 18.83
CA ASP A 9 5.33 -18.92 20.29
C ASP A 9 4.65 -17.73 20.99
N GLU A 10 4.82 -16.52 20.45
CA GLU A 10 4.18 -15.30 20.95
C GLU A 10 2.66 -15.33 20.75
N VAL A 11 2.19 -15.71 19.55
CA VAL A 11 0.75 -15.85 19.26
C VAL A 11 0.14 -16.98 20.09
N ARG A 12 0.87 -18.10 20.23
CA ARG A 12 0.48 -19.26 21.05
C ARG A 12 0.36 -18.89 22.54
N ALA A 13 1.28 -18.08 23.06
CA ALA A 13 1.22 -17.61 24.44
C ALA A 13 0.00 -16.71 24.70
N GLU A 14 -0.43 -15.94 23.71
CA GLU A 14 -1.57 -15.02 23.85
C GLU A 14 -2.93 -15.73 23.73
N ILE A 15 -3.10 -16.66 22.78
CA ILE A 15 -4.38 -17.37 22.57
C ILE A 15 -4.51 -18.66 23.38
N GLY A 16 -3.41 -19.16 23.94
CA GLY A 16 -3.33 -20.43 24.66
C GLY A 16 -3.04 -21.64 23.77
N ASP A 17 -2.43 -22.67 24.35
CA ASP A 17 -1.98 -23.88 23.63
C ASP A 17 -3.14 -24.67 22.99
N ASP A 18 -4.26 -24.82 23.71
CA ASP A 18 -5.43 -25.56 23.20
C ASP A 18 -6.04 -24.88 21.96
N GLU A 19 -6.10 -23.54 21.96
CA GLU A 19 -6.64 -22.76 20.84
C GLU A 19 -5.66 -22.73 19.65
N ALA A 20 -4.36 -22.63 19.92
CA ALA A 20 -3.31 -22.71 18.91
C ALA A 20 -3.30 -24.09 18.21
N ASP A 21 -3.45 -25.17 18.97
CA ASP A 21 -3.51 -26.52 18.42
C ASP A 21 -4.81 -26.76 17.65
N SER A 22 -5.94 -26.17 18.09
CA SER A 22 -7.21 -26.14 17.36
C SER A 22 -7.11 -25.40 16.01
N LEU A 23 -6.38 -24.28 15.97
CA LEU A 23 -6.08 -23.55 14.73
C LEU A 23 -5.21 -24.37 13.77
N LEU A 24 -4.15 -25.00 14.28
CA LEU A 24 -3.29 -25.88 13.48
C LEU A 24 -4.06 -27.11 12.94
N ALA A 25 -5.05 -27.60 13.69
CA ALA A 25 -5.98 -28.63 13.23
C ALA A 25 -7.03 -28.11 12.22
N GLY A 26 -7.13 -26.79 12.04
CA GLY A 26 -7.96 -26.12 11.04
C GLY A 26 -9.39 -25.79 11.49
N ALA A 27 -9.69 -25.85 12.79
CA ALA A 27 -11.06 -25.65 13.31
C ALA A 27 -11.54 -24.18 13.23
N HIS A 28 -10.63 -23.21 13.08
CA HIS A 28 -10.95 -21.77 13.05
C HIS A 28 -10.21 -20.98 11.95
N ALA A 29 -9.48 -21.67 11.07
CA ALA A 29 -8.77 -21.06 9.96
C ALA A 29 -9.62 -21.13 8.67
N PRO A 30 -9.85 -20.00 7.99
CA PRO A 30 -10.62 -19.99 6.75
C PRO A 30 -9.84 -20.69 5.62
N ASP A 31 -10.57 -21.27 4.67
CA ASP A 31 -9.99 -21.81 3.43
C ASP A 31 -9.25 -20.71 2.67
N SER A 32 -9.98 -19.65 2.34
CA SER A 32 -9.44 -18.46 1.68
C SER A 32 -9.38 -17.28 2.64
N TYR A 33 -8.36 -16.45 2.52
CA TYR A 33 -8.20 -15.23 3.32
C TYR A 33 -7.68 -14.08 2.45
N ASP A 34 -7.97 -12.84 2.82
CA ASP A 34 -7.26 -11.69 2.27
C ASP A 34 -6.01 -11.44 3.11
N CYS A 35 -4.83 -11.52 2.49
CA CYS A 35 -3.57 -11.30 3.20
C CYS A 35 -3.57 -9.90 3.86
N THR A 36 -3.44 -9.83 5.18
CA THR A 36 -3.51 -8.53 5.89
C THR A 36 -2.41 -7.54 5.47
N SER A 37 -1.30 -8.05 4.94
CA SER A 37 -0.19 -7.24 4.43
C SER A 37 -0.38 -6.76 2.97
N CYS A 38 -0.65 -7.67 2.03
CA CYS A 38 -0.69 -7.33 0.60
C CYS A 38 -2.10 -7.27 -0.01
N ARG A 39 -3.13 -7.61 0.76
CA ARG A 39 -4.55 -7.65 0.37
C ARG A 39 -4.87 -8.54 -0.83
N THR A 40 -3.93 -9.39 -1.25
CA THR A 40 -4.18 -10.43 -2.26
C THR A 40 -4.84 -11.63 -1.59
N PRO A 41 -5.81 -12.29 -2.25
CA PRO A 41 -6.38 -13.53 -1.75
C PRO A 41 -5.32 -14.62 -1.62
N GLY A 42 -5.37 -15.36 -0.52
CA GLY A 42 -4.57 -16.55 -0.25
C GLY A 42 -5.43 -17.75 0.15
N ASP A 43 -4.83 -18.94 0.15
CA ASP A 43 -5.49 -20.22 0.46
C ASP A 43 -4.65 -21.06 1.43
N SER A 44 -5.13 -21.18 2.68
CA SER A 44 -4.43 -21.85 3.78
C SER A 44 -4.29 -23.37 3.58
N SER A 45 -4.98 -23.95 2.60
CA SER A 45 -4.82 -25.36 2.21
C SER A 45 -3.73 -25.58 1.15
N ARG A 46 -3.28 -24.52 0.48
CA ARG A 46 -2.39 -24.61 -0.69
C ARG A 46 -1.05 -23.91 -0.51
N GLU A 47 -0.95 -22.99 0.43
CA GLU A 47 0.27 -22.22 0.66
C GLU A 47 0.52 -21.96 2.14
N ALA A 48 1.78 -21.69 2.49
CA ALA A 48 2.18 -21.36 3.85
C ALA A 48 1.59 -20.01 4.28
N THR A 49 0.83 -20.02 5.37
CA THR A 49 0.10 -18.87 5.90
C THR A 49 0.54 -18.56 7.32
N SER A 50 0.97 -17.34 7.57
CA SER A 50 1.27 -16.85 8.92
C SER A 50 0.02 -16.31 9.61
N THR A 51 -0.12 -16.69 10.88
CA THR A 51 -1.15 -16.17 11.77
C THR A 51 -0.68 -14.88 12.45
N VAL A 52 -1.47 -13.83 12.38
CA VAL A 52 -1.16 -12.51 12.96
C VAL A 52 -2.25 -12.14 13.93
N LEU A 53 -1.89 -11.88 15.17
CA LEU A 53 -2.83 -11.52 16.23
C LEU A 53 -2.71 -10.03 16.52
N PHE A 54 -3.77 -9.28 16.26
CA PHE A 54 -3.84 -7.87 16.63
C PHE A 54 -4.46 -7.75 18.02
N VAL A 55 -3.71 -7.22 18.98
CA VAL A 55 -4.14 -7.10 20.39
C VAL A 55 -4.31 -5.64 20.77
N ALA A 56 -5.46 -5.29 21.32
CA ALA A 56 -5.75 -4.04 22.00
C ALA A 56 -6.11 -4.32 23.47
N ASP A 57 -6.40 -3.28 24.25
CA ASP A 57 -6.59 -3.38 25.70
C ASP A 57 -7.71 -4.36 26.12
N GLU A 58 -8.82 -4.42 25.37
CA GLU A 58 -9.94 -5.32 25.67
C GLU A 58 -10.26 -6.36 24.58
N THR A 59 -9.60 -6.28 23.41
CA THR A 59 -9.97 -7.08 22.23
C THR A 59 -8.76 -7.59 21.47
N ALA A 60 -8.86 -8.83 20.98
CA ALA A 60 -7.87 -9.44 20.11
C ALA A 60 -8.54 -9.98 18.84
N VAL A 61 -7.89 -9.78 17.69
CA VAL A 61 -8.41 -10.21 16.38
C VAL A 61 -7.35 -11.02 15.67
N LEU A 62 -7.73 -12.24 15.30
CA LEU A 62 -6.89 -13.14 14.52
C LEU A 62 -7.05 -12.85 13.03
N ALA A 63 -5.92 -12.69 12.33
CA ALA A 63 -5.86 -12.48 10.90
C ALA A 63 -4.78 -13.36 10.26
N PHE A 64 -4.80 -13.43 8.92
CA PHE A 64 -3.93 -14.30 8.15
C PHE A 64 -3.14 -13.51 7.10
N ALA A 65 -1.92 -13.95 6.84
CA ALA A 65 -1.06 -13.41 5.78
C ALA A 65 -0.28 -14.53 5.10
N HIS A 66 0.19 -14.30 3.88
CA HIS A 66 1.21 -15.18 3.32
C HIS A 66 2.45 -15.14 4.20
N SER A 67 3.09 -16.30 4.44
CA SER A 67 4.31 -16.36 5.27
C SER A 67 5.48 -15.57 4.69
N ARG A 68 5.47 -15.35 3.36
CA ARG A 68 6.43 -14.47 2.67
C ARG A 68 6.18 -12.96 2.86
N CYS A 69 4.99 -12.57 3.30
CA CYS A 69 4.61 -11.16 3.41
C CYS A 69 4.96 -10.62 4.79
N ILE A 70 4.59 -11.35 5.84
CA ILE A 70 4.88 -11.04 7.24
C ILE A 70 4.95 -12.36 8.03
N PRO A 71 5.84 -12.47 9.03
CA PRO A 71 5.91 -13.64 9.90
C PRO A 71 4.71 -13.70 10.84
N SER A 72 4.48 -14.86 11.46
CA SER A 72 3.53 -14.99 12.55
C SER A 72 3.99 -14.20 13.77
N GLN A 73 3.14 -13.33 14.30
CA GLN A 73 3.50 -12.36 15.35
C GLN A 73 2.26 -11.78 16.03
N VAL A 74 2.47 -11.21 17.22
CA VAL A 74 1.49 -10.35 17.89
C VAL A 74 1.77 -8.89 17.56
N VAL A 75 0.73 -8.14 17.20
CA VAL A 75 0.83 -6.71 16.85
C VAL A 75 -0.04 -5.91 17.81
N PRO A 76 0.54 -5.11 18.72
CA PRO A 76 -0.23 -4.22 19.57
C PRO A 76 -0.81 -3.08 18.73
N VAL A 77 -2.12 -2.85 18.86
CA VAL A 77 -2.85 -1.78 18.16
C VAL A 77 -3.78 -1.06 19.12
N SER A 78 -4.06 0.22 18.84
CA SER A 78 -5.07 0.97 19.62
C SER A 78 -6.48 0.46 19.32
N GLU A 79 -7.42 0.59 20.27
CA GLU A 79 -8.81 0.14 20.09
C GLU A 79 -9.49 0.76 18.86
N GLU A 80 -9.20 2.02 18.56
CA GLU A 80 -9.73 2.72 17.37
C GLU A 80 -9.23 2.10 16.06
N GLN A 81 -7.98 1.61 16.03
CA GLN A 81 -7.40 0.92 14.89
C GLN A 81 -7.97 -0.50 14.73
N LEU A 82 -8.21 -1.18 15.86
CA LEU A 82 -8.78 -2.52 15.85
C LEU A 82 -10.25 -2.51 15.38
N ALA A 83 -11.05 -1.53 15.81
CA ALA A 83 -12.42 -1.35 15.34
C ALA A 83 -12.51 -1.07 13.82
N GLY A 84 -11.53 -0.34 13.27
CA GLY A 84 -11.39 -0.12 11.83
C GLY A 84 -11.01 -1.38 11.06
N ALA A 85 -10.04 -2.15 11.57
CA ALA A 85 -9.62 -3.42 10.99
C ALA A 85 -10.75 -4.45 11.01
N VAL A 86 -11.50 -4.57 12.11
CA VAL A 86 -12.65 -5.47 12.24
C VAL A 86 -13.75 -5.13 11.23
N ARG A 87 -14.03 -3.84 10.97
CA ARG A 87 -15.01 -3.44 9.94
C ARG A 87 -14.56 -3.80 8.53
N SER A 88 -13.27 -3.70 8.22
CA SER A 88 -12.73 -4.12 6.92
C SER A 88 -12.66 -5.64 6.76
N ILE A 89 -12.40 -6.40 7.83
CA ILE A 89 -12.34 -7.87 7.82
C ILE A 89 -13.75 -8.45 7.75
N SER A 90 -14.71 -7.86 8.48
CA SER A 90 -16.12 -8.29 8.48
C SER A 90 -16.83 -8.02 7.16
N GLN A 91 -16.33 -7.09 6.32
CA GLN A 91 -16.84 -6.85 4.96
C GLN A 91 -16.29 -7.83 3.92
N SER A 92 -15.24 -8.60 4.25
CA SER A 92 -14.69 -9.68 3.41
C SER A 92 -15.09 -11.09 3.88
N GLN A 93 -15.78 -11.22 5.01
CA GLN A 93 -16.19 -12.50 5.58
C GLN A 93 -17.68 -12.75 5.33
N PRO A 94 -18.09 -13.84 4.65
CA PRO A 94 -19.51 -14.22 4.63
C PRO A 94 -19.94 -14.57 6.07
N PRO A 95 -21.14 -14.15 6.51
CA PRO A 95 -21.61 -14.41 7.86
C PRO A 95 -21.68 -15.92 8.13
N ALA A 96 -21.20 -16.31 9.30
CA ALA A 96 -21.31 -17.67 9.82
C ALA A 96 -22.78 -18.11 9.91
N ALA A 97 -22.97 -19.40 9.68
CA ALA A 97 -24.21 -20.07 9.30
C ALA A 97 -25.44 -19.83 10.19
N ALA A 98 -26.57 -19.55 9.53
CA ALA A 98 -27.88 -20.06 9.91
C ALA A 98 -28.38 -21.04 8.82
N LEU A 99 -28.64 -22.29 9.21
CA LEU A 99 -29.21 -23.39 8.39
C LEU A 99 -30.75 -23.21 8.20
N PRO A 100 -31.45 -24.01 7.34
CA PRO A 100 -31.37 -24.07 5.88
C PRO A 100 -32.78 -23.98 5.21
N THR A 101 -32.87 -23.71 3.90
CA THR A 101 -34.03 -24.15 3.07
C THR A 101 -33.60 -24.20 1.58
N PRO A 102 -34.19 -25.07 0.74
CA PRO A 102 -33.47 -25.84 -0.26
C PRO A 102 -33.30 -25.17 -1.64
N ALA A 103 -32.30 -25.71 -2.35
CA ALA A 103 -31.77 -25.36 -3.66
C ALA A 103 -32.78 -25.30 -4.84
N PRO A 104 -32.33 -24.70 -5.96
CA PRO A 104 -32.23 -25.51 -7.18
C PRO A 104 -30.82 -25.54 -7.80
N ALA A 105 -30.67 -26.48 -8.73
CA ALA A 105 -29.47 -27.14 -9.25
C ALA A 105 -28.54 -26.27 -10.16
N PRO A 106 -27.36 -26.78 -10.57
CA PRO A 106 -26.20 -26.00 -10.98
C PRO A 106 -26.16 -25.68 -12.48
N ALA A 107 -25.62 -24.51 -12.82
CA ALA A 107 -25.15 -24.18 -14.17
C ALA A 107 -23.62 -24.05 -14.17
N ALA A 108 -23.01 -24.57 -15.24
CA ALA A 108 -21.59 -24.83 -15.46
C ALA A 108 -20.72 -23.54 -15.57
N PRO A 109 -19.36 -23.67 -15.60
CA PRO A 109 -18.45 -22.57 -15.30
C PRO A 109 -18.31 -21.62 -16.49
N ALA A 110 -18.46 -20.32 -16.24
CA ALA A 110 -18.10 -19.28 -17.18
C ALA A 110 -16.71 -18.76 -16.87
N SER A 111 -15.86 -18.86 -17.89
CA SER A 111 -14.51 -18.39 -18.05
C SER A 111 -14.31 -16.92 -17.63
N GLY A 112 -13.08 -16.61 -17.19
CA GLY A 112 -12.68 -15.36 -16.56
C GLY A 112 -13.18 -14.07 -17.22
N GLN A 113 -13.62 -13.15 -16.36
CA GLN A 113 -13.82 -11.75 -16.69
C GLN A 113 -12.82 -10.91 -15.87
N PRO A 114 -12.18 -9.89 -16.48
CA PRO A 114 -11.37 -8.93 -15.76
C PRO A 114 -12.27 -8.13 -14.81
N SER A 115 -11.80 -7.96 -13.58
CA SER A 115 -12.42 -7.14 -12.55
C SER A 115 -12.59 -5.72 -13.07
N VAL A 116 -13.83 -5.34 -13.43
CA VAL A 116 -14.18 -3.95 -13.71
C VAL A 116 -14.11 -3.16 -12.41
N SER A 117 -13.17 -2.23 -12.34
CA SER A 117 -13.01 -1.29 -11.23
C SER A 117 -14.34 -0.62 -10.89
N SER A 118 -14.72 -0.66 -9.62
CA SER A 118 -15.91 0.01 -9.11
C SER A 118 -15.86 1.51 -9.40
N THR A 119 -16.92 2.02 -10.01
CA THR A 119 -17.11 3.44 -10.34
C THR A 119 -16.99 4.33 -9.10
N GLY A 120 -16.00 5.23 -9.09
CA GLY A 120 -15.92 6.36 -8.16
C GLY A 120 -15.05 6.19 -6.90
N GLN A 121 -14.26 5.12 -6.78
CA GLN A 121 -13.32 5.00 -5.66
C GLN A 121 -12.05 5.86 -5.88
N PRO A 122 -11.50 6.47 -4.81
CA PRO A 122 -10.21 7.14 -4.90
C PRO A 122 -9.11 6.14 -5.27
N ALA A 123 -8.16 6.58 -6.10
CA ALA A 123 -7.03 5.75 -6.49
C ALA A 123 -6.15 5.39 -5.28
N VAL A 124 -5.74 4.13 -5.19
CA VAL A 124 -4.77 3.69 -4.19
C VAL A 124 -3.38 3.87 -4.77
N LEU A 125 -2.54 4.65 -4.07
CA LEU A 125 -1.17 4.96 -4.48
C LEU A 125 -0.17 4.23 -3.58
N GLY A 126 0.70 3.45 -4.21
CA GLY A 126 1.91 2.93 -3.58
C GLY A 126 2.98 4.01 -3.52
N ILE A 127 3.65 4.13 -2.37
CA ILE A 127 4.78 5.04 -2.17
C ILE A 127 6.01 4.24 -1.79
N THR A 128 7.09 4.41 -2.55
CA THR A 128 8.42 3.92 -2.23
C THR A 128 9.30 5.12 -1.85
N CYS A 129 9.84 5.11 -0.62
CA CYS A 129 10.79 6.12 -0.16
C CYS A 129 12.22 5.62 -0.37
N GLY A 130 13.12 6.44 -0.89
CA GLY A 130 14.53 6.09 -1.06
C GLY A 130 15.38 7.31 -1.37
N LEU A 131 16.71 7.14 -1.37
CA LEU A 131 17.59 8.16 -1.91
C LEU A 131 17.80 7.96 -3.40
N VAL A 132 17.75 9.04 -4.15
CA VAL A 132 18.10 9.07 -5.58
C VAL A 132 19.22 10.08 -5.76
N LEU A 133 20.30 9.65 -6.42
CA LEU A 133 21.41 10.53 -6.74
C LEU A 133 21.08 11.36 -7.99
N CYS A 134 21.09 12.68 -7.85
CA CYS A 134 21.10 13.63 -8.95
C CYS A 134 22.51 14.23 -9.05
N GLY A 135 23.31 13.73 -9.99
CA GLY A 135 24.76 13.93 -9.98
C GLY A 135 25.37 13.28 -8.75
N ASP A 136 26.15 14.05 -7.98
CA ASP A 136 26.77 13.60 -6.72
C ASP A 136 25.92 13.92 -5.49
N THR A 137 24.73 14.52 -5.67
CA THR A 137 23.86 14.93 -4.56
C THR A 137 22.78 13.89 -4.32
N GLY A 138 22.64 13.44 -3.06
CA GLY A 138 21.54 12.57 -2.64
C GLY A 138 20.27 13.37 -2.38
N HIS A 139 19.21 13.04 -3.13
CA HIS A 139 17.89 13.61 -2.95
C HIS A 139 16.98 12.62 -2.24
N ALA A 140 16.23 13.12 -1.26
CA ALA A 140 15.10 12.39 -0.69
C ALA A 140 14.03 12.21 -1.76
N ALA A 141 13.75 10.96 -2.16
CA ALA A 141 12.82 10.64 -3.21
C ALA A 141 11.55 9.96 -2.67
N LEU A 142 10.41 10.32 -3.24
CA LEU A 142 9.15 9.59 -3.16
C LEU A 142 8.82 9.09 -4.56
N VAL A 143 8.72 7.77 -4.74
CA VAL A 143 8.32 7.17 -6.01
C VAL A 143 6.92 6.63 -5.88
N ILE A 144 6.02 7.17 -6.71
CA ILE A 144 4.59 6.97 -6.60
C ILE A 144 4.11 6.16 -7.80
N GLU A 145 3.41 5.08 -7.49
CA GLU A 145 2.84 4.18 -8.48
C GLU A 145 1.44 3.79 -8.04
N PRO A 146 0.40 4.00 -8.87
CA PRO A 146 -0.95 3.56 -8.54
C PRO A 146 -1.03 2.03 -8.60
N THR A 147 -1.95 1.44 -7.84
CA THR A 147 -2.16 -0.03 -7.84
C THR A 147 -2.92 -0.53 -9.06
N GLY A 148 -3.39 0.37 -9.92
CA GLY A 148 -4.10 0.10 -11.17
C GLY A 148 -4.27 1.38 -11.99
N PRO A 149 -4.90 1.30 -13.17
CA PRO A 149 -5.15 2.48 -14.01
C PRO A 149 -5.91 3.57 -13.28
N VAL A 150 -5.53 4.84 -13.47
CA VAL A 150 -6.20 6.00 -12.86
C VAL A 150 -6.88 6.82 -13.94
N GLY A 151 -8.19 7.03 -13.82
CA GLY A 151 -8.96 7.87 -14.73
C GLY A 151 -9.61 9.05 -14.02
N ARG A 152 -10.12 10.00 -14.79
CA ARG A 152 -10.91 11.11 -14.25
C ARG A 152 -12.22 10.61 -13.62
N PRO A 153 -12.74 11.29 -12.59
CA PRO A 153 -14.06 10.99 -12.06
C PRO A 153 -15.12 10.99 -13.17
N GLY A 154 -15.87 9.89 -13.28
CA GLY A 154 -16.89 9.70 -14.31
C GLY A 154 -16.39 9.17 -15.66
N ASN A 155 -15.08 9.05 -15.88
CA ASN A 155 -14.54 8.38 -17.06
C ASN A 155 -14.57 6.86 -16.87
N THR A 156 -15.23 6.15 -17.78
CA THR A 156 -15.37 4.68 -17.78
C THR A 156 -14.57 3.99 -18.88
N SER A 157 -13.75 4.73 -19.64
CA SER A 157 -12.97 4.20 -20.77
C SER A 157 -11.93 3.16 -20.38
N GLY A 158 -11.54 3.10 -19.10
CA GLY A 158 -10.51 2.21 -18.58
C GLY A 158 -9.08 2.56 -19.04
N GLN A 159 -8.90 3.70 -19.71
CA GLN A 159 -7.57 4.22 -20.05
C GLN A 159 -6.89 4.77 -18.80
N ASP A 160 -5.57 4.58 -18.72
CA ASP A 160 -4.76 5.16 -17.65
C ASP A 160 -4.38 6.60 -18.01
N GLU A 161 -4.97 7.55 -17.29
CA GLU A 161 -4.74 8.99 -17.42
C GLU A 161 -3.79 9.52 -16.33
N PHE A 162 -3.15 8.65 -15.55
CA PHE A 162 -2.39 9.06 -14.36
C PHE A 162 -1.31 10.12 -14.65
N LEU A 163 -0.53 9.92 -15.71
CA LEU A 163 0.53 10.88 -16.09
C LEU A 163 -0.06 12.18 -16.64
N ASP A 164 -1.14 12.10 -17.43
CA ASP A 164 -1.81 13.29 -17.97
C ASP A 164 -2.32 14.18 -16.83
N LEU A 165 -2.95 13.58 -15.82
CA LEU A 165 -3.41 14.29 -14.63
C LEU A 165 -2.27 14.98 -13.88
N LEU A 166 -1.10 14.35 -13.75
CA LEU A 166 0.05 14.97 -13.08
C LEU A 166 0.70 16.07 -13.92
N THR A 167 0.81 15.87 -15.24
CA THR A 167 1.38 16.91 -16.13
C THR A 167 0.51 18.15 -16.19
N GLU A 168 -0.82 18.02 -16.11
CA GLU A 168 -1.75 19.14 -15.94
C GLU A 168 -1.52 19.91 -14.64
N GLN A 169 -1.02 19.23 -13.59
CA GLN A 169 -0.63 19.85 -12.32
C GLN A 169 0.79 20.44 -12.34
N GLY A 170 1.50 20.34 -13.46
CA GLY A 170 2.83 20.94 -13.66
C GLY A 170 4.00 19.99 -13.47
N PHE A 171 3.77 18.70 -13.20
CA PHE A 171 4.85 17.69 -13.21
C PHE A 171 5.44 17.58 -14.62
N GLN A 172 6.75 17.37 -14.70
CA GLN A 172 7.48 17.34 -15.97
C GLN A 172 7.99 15.93 -16.27
N PHE A 173 8.00 15.53 -17.54
CA PHE A 173 8.65 14.29 -17.94
C PHE A 173 10.15 14.33 -17.62
N VAL A 174 10.65 13.22 -17.07
CA VAL A 174 12.05 13.09 -16.70
C VAL A 174 12.84 12.63 -17.92
N GLU A 175 13.73 13.48 -18.42
CA GLU A 175 14.66 13.13 -19.50
C GLU A 175 15.93 12.43 -18.97
N ASP A 176 16.37 12.80 -17.76
CA ASP A 176 17.59 12.28 -17.14
C ASP A 176 17.44 12.31 -15.61
N VAL A 177 17.48 11.13 -14.98
CA VAL A 177 17.33 10.97 -13.52
C VAL A 177 18.49 11.63 -12.76
N ASN A 178 19.64 11.86 -13.41
CA ASN A 178 20.77 12.55 -12.80
C ASN A 178 20.53 14.06 -12.63
N LYS A 179 19.45 14.62 -13.20
CA LYS A 179 19.11 16.04 -13.08
C LYS A 179 17.95 16.20 -12.11
N ALA A 180 18.13 17.10 -11.15
CA ALA A 180 17.06 17.46 -10.23
C ALA A 180 15.90 18.11 -11.02
N PRO A 181 14.65 17.70 -10.79
CA PRO A 181 13.50 18.32 -11.46
C PRO A 181 13.23 19.73 -10.94
N ALA A 182 12.48 20.51 -11.71
CA ALA A 182 12.07 21.84 -11.32
C ALA A 182 11.19 21.82 -10.06
N PRO A 183 11.28 22.86 -9.20
CA PRO A 183 10.36 23.02 -8.07
C PRO A 183 8.94 23.23 -8.58
N LEU A 184 7.96 22.60 -7.92
CA LEU A 184 6.55 22.74 -8.25
C LEU A 184 5.84 23.62 -7.20
N PRO A 185 5.42 24.85 -7.56
CA PRO A 185 4.79 25.77 -6.61
C PRO A 185 3.47 25.22 -6.05
N GLY A 186 3.20 25.53 -4.77
CA GLY A 186 1.95 25.20 -4.09
C GLY A 186 1.85 23.75 -3.61
N TRP A 187 2.64 22.83 -4.17
CA TRP A 187 2.76 21.47 -3.68
C TRP A 187 3.74 21.40 -2.50
N SER A 188 3.57 20.44 -1.61
CA SER A 188 4.52 20.20 -0.51
C SER A 188 4.41 18.78 0.05
N VAL A 189 5.48 18.34 0.72
CA VAL A 189 5.52 17.07 1.44
C VAL A 189 5.44 17.36 2.94
N LEU A 190 4.40 16.84 3.60
CA LEU A 190 4.20 17.01 5.03
C LEU A 190 4.97 15.94 5.81
N MET A 191 5.98 16.40 6.55
CA MET A 191 6.69 15.62 7.55
C MET A 191 6.34 16.14 8.95
N ALA A 192 6.12 15.24 9.89
CA ALA A 192 5.97 15.60 11.29
C ALA A 192 6.47 14.46 12.18
N MET A 193 7.15 14.81 13.28
CA MET A 193 7.75 13.83 14.20
C MET A 193 8.70 12.85 13.48
N GLY A 194 9.35 13.33 12.41
CA GLY A 194 10.26 12.52 11.61
C GLY A 194 9.59 11.43 10.77
N GLN A 195 8.27 11.47 10.59
CA GLN A 195 7.50 10.57 9.72
C GLN A 195 6.88 11.33 8.56
N LEU A 196 6.57 10.63 7.46
CA LEU A 196 5.86 11.14 6.30
C LEU A 196 4.35 10.98 6.48
N HIS A 197 3.61 12.08 6.39
CA HIS A 197 2.16 12.09 6.62
C HIS A 197 1.34 12.27 5.35
N ALA A 198 1.72 13.23 4.49
CA ALA A 198 0.90 13.59 3.34
C ALA A 198 1.72 14.26 2.23
N ILE A 199 1.15 14.24 1.02
CA ILE A 199 1.53 15.11 -0.08
C ILE A 199 0.38 16.08 -0.27
N LEU A 200 0.69 17.36 -0.17
CA LEU A 200 -0.28 18.43 -0.23
C LEU A 200 -0.22 19.08 -1.61
N HIS A 201 -1.39 19.41 -2.16
CA HIS A 201 -1.53 20.19 -3.38
C HIS A 201 -2.26 21.51 -3.07
N PRO A 202 -2.04 22.55 -3.90
CA PRO A 202 -2.72 23.82 -3.72
C PRO A 202 -4.18 23.71 -4.16
N THR A 203 -5.09 24.29 -3.38
CA THR A 203 -6.50 24.43 -3.76
C THR A 203 -6.78 25.84 -4.31
N PRO A 204 -7.85 26.03 -5.10
CA PRO A 204 -8.24 27.36 -5.59
C PRO A 204 -8.50 28.39 -4.49
N ALA A 205 -8.79 27.94 -3.25
CA ALA A 205 -9.01 28.80 -2.09
C ALA A 205 -7.70 29.31 -1.47
N GLY A 206 -6.54 28.98 -2.02
CA GLY A 206 -5.22 29.36 -1.49
C GLY A 206 -4.80 28.56 -0.25
N THR A 207 -5.57 27.54 0.13
CA THR A 207 -5.20 26.55 1.17
C THR A 207 -4.62 25.30 0.51
N ASN A 208 -3.96 24.47 1.30
CA ASN A 208 -3.44 23.18 0.85
C ASN A 208 -4.39 22.06 1.28
N ALA A 209 -4.62 21.09 0.38
CA ALA A 209 -5.37 19.87 0.67
C ALA A 209 -4.50 18.64 0.40
N ALA A 210 -4.74 17.57 1.16
CA ALA A 210 -4.05 16.30 0.94
C ALA A 210 -4.44 15.74 -0.43
N TRP A 211 -3.47 15.69 -1.34
CA TRP A 211 -3.58 14.93 -2.59
C TRP A 211 -3.37 13.44 -2.34
N TRP A 212 -2.42 13.14 -1.43
CA TRP A 212 -2.24 11.82 -0.85
C TRP A 212 -2.05 11.95 0.65
N GLN A 213 -2.56 11.00 1.41
CA GLN A 213 -2.38 10.92 2.85
C GLN A 213 -2.09 9.49 3.27
N ALA A 214 -1.10 9.33 4.13
CA ALA A 214 -0.78 8.07 4.76
C ALA A 214 -1.90 7.65 5.70
N HIS A 215 -2.33 6.39 5.63
CA HIS A 215 -3.24 5.84 6.63
C HIS A 215 -2.60 5.83 8.04
N GLN A 216 -1.30 5.52 8.09
CA GLN A 216 -0.44 5.72 9.26
C GLN A 216 0.85 6.41 8.80
N PRO A 217 1.43 7.34 9.56
CA PRO A 217 2.62 8.06 9.12
C PRO A 217 3.80 7.11 8.80
N LEU A 218 4.37 7.23 7.60
CA LEU A 218 5.42 6.34 7.13
C LEU A 218 6.74 6.67 7.80
N GLN A 219 7.38 5.65 8.34
CA GLN A 219 8.77 5.75 8.79
C GLN A 219 9.69 5.83 7.57
N VAL A 220 10.64 6.76 7.63
CA VAL A 220 11.67 6.96 6.61
C VAL A 220 13.05 6.86 7.26
N THR A 221 14.05 6.48 6.47
CA THR A 221 15.41 6.31 6.98
C THR A 221 16.01 7.65 7.42
N GLU A 222 16.99 7.62 8.32
CA GLU A 222 17.68 8.85 8.73
C GLU A 222 18.34 9.56 7.56
N ALA A 223 18.94 8.79 6.64
CA ALA A 223 19.59 9.35 5.46
C ALA A 223 18.60 10.09 4.56
N TRP A 224 17.39 9.54 4.38
CA TRP A 224 16.30 10.20 3.67
C TRP A 224 15.88 11.52 4.36
N ARG A 225 15.68 11.49 5.69
CA ARG A 225 15.31 12.70 6.45
C ARG A 225 16.38 13.77 6.39
N SER A 226 17.65 13.37 6.49
CA SER A 226 18.78 14.28 6.38
C SER A 226 18.82 14.96 5.02
N ALA A 227 18.67 14.21 3.93
CA ALA A 227 18.62 14.77 2.58
C ALA A 227 17.44 15.74 2.40
N ALA A 228 16.24 15.35 2.86
CA ALA A 228 15.04 16.19 2.77
C ALA A 228 15.21 17.52 3.53
N ARG A 229 15.77 17.49 4.74
CA ARG A 229 16.05 18.70 5.54
C ARG A 229 17.16 19.56 4.93
N GLN A 230 18.23 18.94 4.46
CA GLN A 230 19.37 19.64 3.87
C GLN A 230 18.95 20.43 2.62
N LEU A 231 18.12 19.84 1.77
CA LEU A 231 17.64 20.46 0.53
C LEU A 231 16.34 21.25 0.72
N SER A 232 15.72 21.18 1.91
CA SER A 232 14.37 21.69 2.20
C SER A 232 13.31 21.22 1.17
N ALA A 233 13.53 20.06 0.56
CA ALA A 233 12.75 19.57 -0.55
C ALA A 233 12.83 18.05 -0.68
N VAL A 234 11.81 17.48 -1.32
CA VAL A 234 11.67 16.06 -1.64
C VAL A 234 11.37 15.94 -3.13
N THR A 235 12.08 15.07 -3.83
CA THR A 235 11.81 14.79 -5.23
C THR A 235 10.72 13.73 -5.34
N MET A 236 9.57 14.11 -5.91
CA MET A 236 8.49 13.19 -6.21
C MET A 236 8.64 12.71 -7.65
N TYR A 237 8.78 11.40 -7.83
CA TYR A 237 8.68 10.71 -9.12
C TYR A 237 7.34 9.97 -9.18
N ALA A 238 6.73 9.92 -10.36
CA ALA A 238 5.49 9.19 -10.58
C ALA A 238 5.49 8.45 -11.91
N ALA A 239 4.96 7.24 -11.90
CA ALA A 239 4.86 6.37 -13.07
C ALA A 239 3.53 5.57 -13.06
N PRO A 240 3.05 5.07 -14.21
CA PRO A 240 1.87 4.23 -14.29
C PRO A 240 2.02 2.91 -13.51
N ALA A 241 0.89 2.28 -13.18
CA ALA A 241 0.86 0.99 -12.49
C ALA A 241 1.74 -0.07 -13.18
N GLY A 242 2.52 -0.81 -12.39
CA GLY A 242 3.40 -1.88 -12.87
C GLY A 242 4.72 -1.41 -13.49
N THR A 243 5.08 -0.13 -13.36
CA THR A 243 6.29 0.42 -14.00
C THR A 243 7.55 0.29 -13.15
N ILE A 244 7.50 0.71 -11.89
CA ILE A 244 8.63 0.72 -10.97
C ILE A 244 8.57 -0.50 -10.06
N GLY A 245 7.41 -0.79 -9.46
CA GLY A 245 7.23 -1.82 -8.45
C GLY A 245 7.96 -1.52 -7.14
N ARG A 246 8.00 -2.52 -6.25
CA ARG A 246 8.74 -2.41 -4.98
C ARG A 246 10.22 -2.59 -5.21
N GLN A 247 11.03 -1.67 -4.70
CA GLN A 247 12.48 -1.69 -4.85
C GLN A 247 13.15 -1.82 -3.48
N PRO A 248 13.79 -2.96 -3.17
CA PRO A 248 14.37 -3.21 -1.85
C PRO A 248 15.71 -2.49 -1.64
N ARG A 249 16.32 -1.96 -2.70
CA ARG A 249 17.64 -1.32 -2.68
C ARG A 249 17.64 -0.08 -3.58
N GLU A 250 18.44 0.91 -3.21
CA GLU A 250 18.53 2.20 -3.91
C GLU A 250 19.10 2.07 -5.34
N ASP A 251 20.04 1.15 -5.56
CA ASP A 251 20.60 0.87 -6.89
C ASP A 251 19.54 0.30 -7.84
N LEU A 252 18.67 -0.57 -7.33
CA LEU A 252 17.55 -1.13 -8.11
C LEU A 252 16.45 -0.09 -8.37
N LEU A 253 16.18 0.77 -7.38
CA LEU A 253 15.28 1.91 -7.55
C LEU A 253 15.78 2.83 -8.66
N ARG A 254 17.06 3.17 -8.63
CA ARG A 254 17.70 3.99 -9.66
C ARG A 254 17.55 3.38 -11.05
N GLN A 255 17.88 2.10 -11.20
CA GLN A 255 17.73 1.40 -12.49
C GLN A 255 16.27 1.35 -12.98
N ALA A 256 15.30 1.23 -12.06
CA ALA A 256 13.89 1.24 -12.42
C ALA A 256 13.45 2.62 -12.94
N LEU A 257 13.91 3.70 -12.30
CA LEU A 257 13.66 5.07 -12.77
C LEU A 257 14.30 5.30 -14.15
N ASP A 258 15.56 4.89 -14.37
CA ASP A 258 16.23 5.04 -15.67
C ASP A 258 15.47 4.29 -16.79
N ARG A 259 14.94 3.08 -16.50
CA ARG A 259 14.10 2.34 -17.45
C ARG A 259 12.78 3.06 -17.74
N ALA A 260 12.13 3.63 -16.72
CA ALA A 260 10.88 4.38 -16.88
C ALA A 260 11.09 5.67 -17.69
N THR A 261 12.20 6.38 -17.44
CA THR A 261 12.66 7.54 -18.23
C THR A 261 12.88 7.16 -19.69
N THR A 262 13.61 6.07 -19.96
CA THR A 262 13.86 5.60 -21.34
C THR A 262 12.57 5.28 -22.09
N ARG A 263 11.54 4.82 -21.37
CA ARG A 263 10.21 4.53 -21.91
C ARG A 263 9.31 5.78 -22.04
N GLY A 264 9.75 6.94 -21.53
CA GLY A 264 8.95 8.17 -21.53
C GLY A 264 7.73 8.11 -20.60
N VAL A 265 7.76 7.29 -19.55
CA VAL A 265 6.62 7.06 -18.64
C VAL A 265 6.93 7.47 -17.19
N LEU A 266 7.85 8.41 -17.01
CA LEU A 266 8.25 8.94 -15.71
C LEU A 266 8.08 10.46 -15.71
N VAL A 267 7.31 10.97 -14.75
CA VAL A 267 7.23 12.41 -14.46
C VAL A 267 7.79 12.69 -13.07
N ALA A 268 8.30 13.91 -12.86
CA ALA A 268 8.81 14.32 -11.57
C ALA A 268 8.63 15.82 -11.28
N ALA A 269 8.72 16.15 -10.00
CA ALA A 269 8.79 17.50 -9.49
C ALA A 269 9.59 17.54 -8.18
N SER A 270 10.21 18.69 -7.89
CA SER A 270 10.76 18.97 -6.57
C SER A 270 9.71 19.66 -5.70
N LEU A 271 9.39 19.06 -4.55
CA LEU A 271 8.35 19.52 -3.66
C LEU A 271 8.96 20.07 -2.37
N PRO A 272 8.64 21.31 -1.96
CA PRO A 272 9.04 21.86 -0.67
C PRO A 272 8.65 20.95 0.51
N LEU A 273 9.54 20.87 1.50
CA LEU A 273 9.26 20.20 2.76
C LEU A 273 8.39 21.10 3.64
N ALA A 274 7.28 20.58 4.15
CA ALA A 274 6.39 21.24 5.10
C ALA A 274 6.35 20.46 6.40
N GLY A 275 6.41 21.17 7.53
CA GLY A 275 6.52 20.54 8.86
C GLY A 275 7.90 19.93 9.11
N THR A 276 8.35 19.98 10.36
CA THR A 276 9.62 19.42 10.83
C THR A 276 9.48 18.91 12.25
#